data_AF-A0A7W9GPG1-F1
#
_entry.id   AF-A0A7W9GPG1-F1
#
_cell.length_a   1.000
_cell.length_b   1.000
_cell.length_c   1.000
_cell.angle_alpha   90.00
_cell.angle_beta   90.00
_cell.angle_gamma   90.00
#
_symmetry.space_group_name_H-M   'P 1'
#
loop_
_entity.id
_entity.type
_entity.pdbx_description
1 polymer ?
#
loop_
_entity_poly.entity_id
_entity_poly.type
_entity_poly.pdbx_seq_one_letter_code
_entity_poly.pdbx_strand_id
1 'polypeptide(L)'
;MTPRSTNFRSWFAWFSDTSQEPGSYIEACERVSEWLAEDNQAFIEFRDELATHIRDSSLPPRRNDTQWGTDEWLRDIWFDAFGPEPAPGDPYPVPADHWGRVRFTDYMLHAVDEDDEGSSDGAAAWLAQRNLTAQGVYAAFSREMTRRPEPEGYAEHLRRATEAGLREDG
;
A
#
# COMPACT_ATOMS: atom_id res chain seq x y z
N MET A 1 7.02 -21.10 5.49
CA MET A 1 7.27 -19.67 5.22
C MET A 1 6.56 -19.34 3.93
N THR A 2 6.01 -18.13 3.75
CA THR A 2 5.56 -17.65 2.44
C THR A 2 6.74 -17.01 1.70
N PRO A 3 7.50 -17.74 0.87
CA PRO A 3 8.57 -17.13 0.09
C PRO A 3 7.97 -16.19 -0.96
N ARG A 4 8.60 -15.02 -1.13
CA ARG A 4 8.28 -14.13 -2.25
C ARG A 4 8.53 -14.84 -3.58
N SER A 5 7.50 -14.95 -4.40
CA SER A 5 7.60 -15.46 -5.76
C SER A 5 8.43 -14.52 -6.64
N THR A 6 8.91 -15.03 -7.78
CA THR A 6 9.57 -14.19 -8.79
C THR A 6 8.60 -13.13 -9.32
N ASN A 7 7.33 -13.48 -9.50
CA ASN A 7 6.29 -12.57 -9.97
C ASN A 7 6.08 -11.42 -8.99
N PHE A 8 5.95 -11.74 -7.69
CA PHE A 8 5.80 -10.71 -6.66
C PHE A 8 6.99 -9.78 -6.62
N ARG A 9 8.23 -10.27 -6.68
CA ARG A 9 9.42 -9.40 -6.69
C ARG A 9 9.43 -8.45 -7.88
N SER A 10 9.03 -8.92 -9.07
CA SER A 10 8.99 -8.11 -10.28
C SER A 10 7.96 -6.98 -10.18
N TRP A 11 6.72 -7.29 -9.78
CA TRP A 11 5.68 -6.28 -9.62
C TRP A 11 5.93 -5.35 -8.43
N PHE A 12 6.34 -5.91 -7.30
CA PHE A 12 6.63 -5.15 -6.10
C PHE A 12 7.72 -4.09 -6.33
N ALA A 13 8.69 -4.34 -7.22
CA ALA A 13 9.71 -3.35 -7.57
C ALA A 13 9.11 -2.02 -8.04
N TRP A 14 8.02 -2.06 -8.82
CA TRP A 14 7.30 -0.86 -9.28
C TRP A 14 6.65 -0.08 -8.14
N PHE A 15 6.28 -0.76 -7.05
CA PHE A 15 5.54 -0.19 -5.92
C PHE A 15 6.41 -0.03 -4.65
N SER A 16 7.73 -0.21 -4.74
CA SER A 16 8.56 -0.37 -3.53
C SER A 16 9.58 0.74 -3.27
N ASP A 17 9.85 1.62 -4.22
CA ASP A 17 10.82 2.71 -4.05
C ASP A 17 10.31 4.02 -4.65
N THR A 18 10.13 5.00 -3.78
CA THR A 18 9.74 6.39 -4.08
C THR A 18 10.85 7.37 -3.68
N SER A 19 11.98 6.86 -3.17
CA SER A 19 13.03 7.66 -2.50
C SER A 19 13.99 8.38 -3.45
N GLN A 20 14.17 7.86 -4.66
CA GLN A 20 15.03 8.49 -5.68
C GLN A 20 14.22 9.14 -6.80
N GLU A 21 13.21 8.43 -7.31
CA GLU A 21 12.34 8.92 -8.38
C GLU A 21 10.94 8.28 -8.22
N PRO A 22 9.90 9.05 -7.85
CA PRO A 22 8.56 8.49 -7.68
C PRO A 22 7.87 8.18 -9.02
N GLY A 23 8.45 8.55 -10.17
CA GLY A 23 7.82 8.42 -11.49
C GLY A 23 7.35 7.00 -11.81
N SER A 24 8.18 5.99 -11.57
CA SER A 24 7.78 4.58 -11.79
C SER A 24 6.66 4.13 -10.86
N TYR A 25 6.62 4.63 -9.63
CA TYR A 25 5.56 4.34 -8.67
C TYR A 25 4.23 4.94 -9.12
N ILE A 26 4.26 6.21 -9.53
CA ILE A 26 3.10 6.96 -10.03
C ILE A 26 2.55 6.28 -11.29
N GLU A 27 3.42 6.00 -12.27
CA GLU A 27 3.04 5.29 -13.50
C GLU A 27 2.39 3.94 -13.17
N ALA A 28 2.97 3.16 -12.26
CA ALA A 28 2.42 1.87 -11.90
C ALA A 28 1.02 1.97 -11.30
N CYS A 29 0.79 2.93 -10.40
CA CYS A 29 -0.53 3.14 -9.77
C CYS A 29 -1.59 3.55 -10.80
N GLU A 30 -1.24 4.40 -11.76
CA GLU A 30 -2.15 4.88 -12.79
C GLU A 30 -2.51 3.79 -13.82
N ARG A 31 -1.59 2.84 -14.04
CA ARG A 31 -1.79 1.71 -14.96
C ARG A 31 -2.56 0.53 -14.36
N VAL A 32 -2.81 0.50 -13.05
CA VAL A 32 -3.51 -0.63 -12.43
C VAL A 32 -4.88 -0.90 -13.06
N SER A 33 -5.67 0.14 -13.34
CA SER A 33 -6.98 -0.04 -13.98
C SER A 33 -6.88 -0.70 -15.36
N GLU A 34 -5.83 -0.40 -16.12
CA GLU A 34 -5.54 -1.03 -17.41
C GLU A 34 -5.20 -2.52 -17.21
N TRP A 35 -4.25 -2.85 -16.33
CA TRP A 35 -3.86 -4.24 -16.08
C TRP A 35 -5.00 -5.11 -15.56
N LEU A 36 -5.91 -4.55 -14.76
CA LEU A 36 -7.10 -5.25 -14.31
C LEU A 36 -8.12 -5.44 -15.45
N ALA A 37 -8.29 -4.46 -16.33
CA ALA A 37 -9.19 -4.56 -17.49
C ALA A 37 -8.66 -5.54 -18.55
N GLU A 38 -7.35 -5.74 -18.61
CA GLU A 38 -6.69 -6.72 -19.49
C GLU A 38 -6.74 -8.16 -18.96
N ASP A 39 -7.35 -8.40 -17.79
CA ASP A 39 -7.29 -9.69 -17.07
C ASP A 39 -5.84 -10.19 -16.93
N ASN A 40 -4.91 -9.27 -16.62
CA ASN A 40 -3.49 -9.59 -16.52
C ASN A 40 -3.24 -10.55 -15.34
N GLN A 41 -3.12 -11.84 -15.66
CA GLN A 41 -2.99 -12.90 -14.66
C GLN A 41 -1.79 -12.71 -13.72
N ALA A 42 -0.66 -12.22 -14.24
CA ALA A 42 0.53 -11.96 -13.43
C ALA A 42 0.28 -10.86 -12.40
N PHE A 43 -0.48 -9.82 -12.76
CA PHE A 43 -0.85 -8.75 -11.85
C PHE A 43 -1.88 -9.20 -10.80
N ILE A 44 -2.85 -10.05 -11.20
CA ILE A 44 -3.81 -10.67 -10.27
C ILE A 44 -3.09 -11.55 -9.23
N GLU A 45 -2.12 -12.36 -9.67
CA GLU A 45 -1.29 -13.16 -8.76
C GLU A 45 -0.48 -12.29 -7.80
N PHE A 46 0.04 -11.14 -8.27
CA PHE A 46 0.71 -10.17 -7.41
C PHE A 46 -0.23 -9.61 -6.33
N ARG A 47 -1.46 -9.23 -6.70
CA ARG A 47 -2.48 -8.77 -5.75
C ARG A 47 -2.73 -9.81 -4.67
N ASP A 48 -2.96 -11.06 -5.06
CA ASP A 48 -3.30 -12.12 -4.11
C ASP A 48 -2.12 -12.49 -3.19
N GLU A 49 -0.88 -12.41 -3.70
CA GLU A 49 0.34 -12.58 -2.89
C GLU A 49 0.57 -11.39 -1.94
N LEU A 50 0.31 -10.15 -2.39
CA LEU A 50 0.37 -8.97 -1.52
C LEU A 50 -0.63 -9.07 -0.36
N ALA A 51 -1.88 -9.47 -0.65
CA ALA A 51 -2.88 -9.70 0.39
C ALA A 51 -2.41 -10.75 1.42
N THR A 52 -1.77 -11.82 0.94
CA THR A 52 -1.19 -12.86 1.80
C THR A 52 -0.08 -12.31 2.70
N HIS A 53 0.80 -11.46 2.15
CA HIS A 53 1.85 -10.82 2.94
C HIS A 53 1.31 -9.87 4.02
N ILE A 54 0.24 -9.13 3.72
CA ILE A 54 -0.45 -8.26 4.70
C ILE A 54 -1.12 -9.11 5.78
N ARG A 55 -1.87 -10.15 5.39
CA ARG A 55 -2.62 -11.01 6.31
C ARG A 55 -1.71 -11.72 7.31
N ASP A 56 -0.59 -12.25 6.82
CA ASP A 56 0.29 -13.11 7.59
C ASP A 56 1.50 -12.35 8.18
N SER A 57 1.55 -11.02 7.98
CA SER A 57 2.71 -10.17 8.25
C SER A 57 4.01 -10.82 7.77
N SER A 58 4.02 -11.45 6.59
CA SER A 58 5.10 -12.39 6.22
C SER A 58 6.25 -11.75 5.44
N LEU A 59 6.12 -10.48 5.04
CA LEU A 59 7.23 -9.74 4.46
C LEU A 59 8.17 -9.26 5.58
N PRO A 60 9.48 -9.57 5.54
CA PRO A 60 10.43 -9.12 6.55
C PRO A 60 10.50 -7.58 6.63
N PRO A 61 10.83 -7.03 7.81
CA PRO A 61 10.87 -5.60 7.99
C PRO A 61 11.92 -4.95 7.09
N ARG A 62 11.60 -3.76 6.57
CA ARG A 62 12.58 -2.92 5.87
C ARG A 62 13.74 -2.55 6.80
N ARG A 63 14.90 -2.21 6.22
CA ARG A 63 16.06 -1.78 7.01
C ARG A 63 15.68 -0.55 7.84
N ASN A 64 15.94 -0.61 9.15
CA ASN A 64 15.61 0.44 10.13
C ASN A 64 14.10 0.69 10.33
N ASP A 65 13.25 -0.27 9.98
CA ASP A 65 11.82 -0.21 10.23
C ASP A 65 11.39 -1.34 11.18
N THR A 66 10.19 -1.22 11.72
CA THR A 66 9.53 -2.28 12.49
C THR A 66 8.74 -3.20 11.55
N GLN A 67 8.36 -4.39 12.02
CA GLN A 67 7.42 -5.24 11.28
C GLN A 67 6.09 -4.50 11.06
N TRP A 68 5.59 -3.81 12.09
CA TRP A 68 4.38 -3.01 11.98
C TRP A 68 4.50 -1.92 10.91
N GLY A 69 5.60 -1.15 10.91
CA GLY A 69 5.84 -0.12 9.89
C GLY A 69 5.93 -0.68 8.47
N THR A 70 6.42 -1.90 8.30
CA THR A 70 6.45 -2.58 7.01
C THR A 70 5.06 -3.03 6.59
N ASP A 71 4.26 -3.60 7.48
CA ASP A 71 2.88 -3.98 7.18
C ASP A 71 2.02 -2.77 6.85
N GLU A 72 2.22 -1.65 7.55
CA GLU A 72 1.56 -0.38 7.26
C GLU A 72 1.89 0.11 5.86
N TRP A 73 3.16 0.03 5.46
CA TRP A 73 3.57 0.39 4.10
C TRP A 73 2.97 -0.54 3.03
N LEU A 74 2.83 -1.84 3.32
CA LEU A 74 2.11 -2.74 2.42
C LEU A 74 0.62 -2.38 2.26
N ARG A 75 -0.01 -1.86 3.33
CA ARG A 75 -1.39 -1.34 3.24
C ARG A 75 -1.45 -0.06 2.42
N ASP A 76 -0.42 0.78 2.45
CA ASP A 76 -0.34 1.96 1.58
C ASP A 76 -0.23 1.55 0.11
N ILE A 77 0.64 0.59 -0.22
CA ILE A 77 0.73 0.01 -1.57
C ILE A 77 -0.61 -0.62 -1.99
N TRP A 78 -1.26 -1.36 -1.09
CA TRP A 78 -2.56 -1.96 -1.37
C TRP A 78 -3.59 -0.88 -1.73
N PHE A 79 -3.66 0.19 -0.93
CA PHE A 79 -4.55 1.30 -1.20
C PHE A 79 -4.24 1.98 -2.55
N ASP A 80 -2.94 2.19 -2.83
CA ASP A 80 -2.50 2.88 -4.04
C ASP A 80 -2.74 2.08 -5.31
N ALA A 81 -2.61 0.76 -5.24
CA ALA A 81 -2.91 -0.11 -6.36
C ALA A 81 -4.40 -0.43 -6.48
N PHE A 82 -5.05 -0.87 -5.39
CA PHE A 82 -6.35 -1.55 -5.43
C PHE A 82 -7.51 -0.78 -4.81
N GLY A 83 -7.23 0.31 -4.08
CA GLY A 83 -8.24 1.21 -3.54
C GLY A 83 -8.58 0.98 -2.05
N PRO A 84 -9.69 1.57 -1.57
CA PRO A 84 -9.97 1.71 -0.13
C PRO A 84 -10.41 0.41 0.56
N GLU A 85 -10.85 -0.59 -0.21
CA GLU A 85 -11.27 -1.87 0.35
C GLU A 85 -10.06 -2.62 0.93
N PRO A 86 -10.11 -3.06 2.21
CA PRO A 86 -8.97 -3.72 2.83
C PRO A 86 -8.53 -4.99 2.11
N ALA A 87 -7.24 -5.31 2.23
CA ALA A 87 -6.71 -6.57 1.74
C ALA A 87 -7.47 -7.76 2.39
N PRO A 88 -7.86 -8.78 1.61
CA PRO A 88 -8.61 -9.92 2.13
C PRO A 88 -7.93 -10.57 3.34
N GLY A 89 -8.62 -10.54 4.48
CA GLY A 89 -8.13 -11.13 5.73
C GLY A 89 -7.13 -10.27 6.50
N ASP A 90 -6.90 -9.01 6.12
CA ASP A 90 -6.05 -8.09 6.90
C ASP A 90 -6.52 -8.03 8.37
N PRO A 91 -5.67 -8.42 9.34
CA PRO A 91 -6.03 -8.41 10.75
C PRO A 91 -6.14 -6.98 11.33
N TYR A 92 -5.54 -5.98 10.69
CA TYR A 92 -5.47 -4.61 11.19
C TYR A 92 -5.77 -3.58 10.09
N PRO A 93 -6.97 -3.62 9.47
CA PRO A 93 -7.30 -2.76 8.34
C PRO A 93 -7.25 -1.28 8.72
N VAL A 94 -6.96 -0.43 7.75
CA VAL A 94 -7.11 1.02 7.88
C VAL A 94 -8.58 1.37 7.60
N PRO A 95 -9.25 2.15 8.46
CA PRO A 95 -10.60 2.64 8.16
C PRO A 95 -10.62 3.43 6.86
N ALA A 96 -11.61 3.17 5.99
CA ALA A 96 -11.66 3.77 4.65
C ALA A 96 -11.67 5.31 4.67
N ASP A 97 -12.26 5.92 5.70
CA ASP A 97 -12.36 7.36 5.88
C ASP A 97 -11.07 8.02 6.40
N HIS A 98 -10.05 7.24 6.76
CA HIS A 98 -8.76 7.77 7.19
C HIS A 98 -7.87 8.17 5.99
N TRP A 99 -8.03 7.51 4.85
CA TRP A 99 -7.24 7.73 3.65
C TRP A 99 -7.44 9.14 3.09
N GLY A 100 -6.34 9.83 2.76
CA GLY A 100 -6.35 11.21 2.26
C GLY A 100 -6.80 12.26 3.28
N ARG A 101 -6.91 11.88 4.57
CA ARG A 101 -7.34 12.79 5.65
C ARG A 101 -6.39 12.80 6.85
N VAL A 102 -6.10 11.63 7.38
CA VAL A 102 -5.16 11.43 8.50
C VAL A 102 -4.02 10.49 8.12
N ARG A 103 -4.21 9.72 7.04
CA ARG A 103 -3.22 8.83 6.46
C ARG A 103 -3.03 9.17 4.99
N PHE A 104 -1.77 9.24 4.60
CA PHE A 104 -1.33 9.54 3.24
C PHE A 104 -0.41 8.43 2.77
N THR A 105 -0.51 8.12 1.49
CA THR A 105 0.31 7.13 0.81
C THR A 105 1.31 7.82 -0.10
N ASP A 106 2.32 7.10 -0.57
CA ASP A 106 3.34 7.67 -1.43
C ASP A 106 2.74 8.25 -2.73
N TYR A 107 1.67 7.66 -3.29
CA TYR A 107 0.98 8.26 -4.43
C TYR A 107 0.44 9.65 -4.08
N MET A 108 -0.27 9.79 -2.96
CA MET A 108 -0.81 11.09 -2.53
C MET A 108 0.29 12.13 -2.29
N LEU A 109 1.47 11.70 -1.86
CA LEU A 109 2.60 12.58 -1.55
C LEU A 109 3.35 13.07 -2.79
N HIS A 110 3.29 12.32 -3.89
CA HIS A 110 4.14 12.56 -5.07
C HIS A 110 3.38 12.84 -6.36
N ALA A 111 2.14 12.38 -6.49
CA ALA A 111 1.31 12.56 -7.68
C ALA A 111 0.20 13.61 -7.51
N VAL A 112 -0.09 14.06 -6.30
CA VAL A 112 -1.21 14.99 -6.02
C VAL A 112 -0.67 16.32 -5.53
N ASP A 113 -1.04 17.40 -6.21
CA ASP A 113 -0.75 18.78 -5.80
C ASP A 113 -2.05 19.52 -5.39
N GLU A 114 -1.98 20.83 -5.17
CA GLU A 114 -3.12 21.67 -4.78
C GLU A 114 -4.28 21.58 -5.78
N ASP A 115 -3.97 21.44 -7.07
CA ASP A 115 -4.92 21.37 -8.17
C ASP A 115 -4.56 20.30 -9.22
N ASP A 116 -5.45 20.13 -10.19
CA ASP A 116 -5.31 19.16 -11.27
C ASP A 116 -4.15 19.52 -12.23
N GLU A 117 -3.74 20.79 -12.32
CA GLU A 117 -2.67 21.24 -13.24
C GLU A 117 -1.28 20.91 -12.67
N GLY A 118 -1.12 20.91 -11.34
CA GLY A 118 0.11 20.47 -10.66
C GLY A 118 0.21 18.97 -10.39
N SER A 119 -0.92 18.25 -10.46
CA SER A 119 -0.96 16.80 -10.24
C SER A 119 -0.50 15.99 -11.47
N SER A 120 -0.19 14.70 -11.29
CA SER A 120 0.11 13.82 -12.42
C SER A 120 -1.12 13.60 -13.32
N ASP A 121 -0.88 13.26 -14.59
CA ASP A 121 -1.94 13.09 -15.60
C ASP A 121 -3.05 12.10 -15.16
N GLY A 122 -2.70 11.03 -14.44
CA GLY A 122 -3.67 10.05 -13.95
C GLY A 122 -4.26 10.35 -12.57
N ALA A 123 -3.79 11.36 -11.85
CA ALA A 123 -4.19 11.65 -10.46
C ALA A 123 -5.69 11.86 -10.31
N ALA A 124 -6.31 12.63 -11.21
CA ALA A 124 -7.74 12.92 -11.16
C ALA A 124 -8.59 11.63 -11.23
N ALA A 125 -8.25 10.72 -12.15
CA ALA A 125 -8.92 9.44 -12.29
C ALA A 125 -8.66 8.54 -11.07
N TRP A 126 -7.41 8.49 -10.59
CA TRP A 126 -7.01 7.70 -9.44
C TRP A 126 -7.73 8.14 -8.15
N LEU A 127 -7.87 9.45 -7.93
CA LEU A 127 -8.57 10.06 -6.80
C LEU A 127 -10.07 9.78 -6.84
N ALA A 128 -10.68 9.92 -8.03
CA ALA A 128 -12.11 9.66 -8.23
C ALA A 128 -12.50 8.22 -7.87
N GLN A 129 -11.67 7.24 -8.24
CA GLN A 129 -11.88 5.83 -7.87
C GLN A 129 -11.87 5.59 -6.35
N ARG A 130 -11.25 6.49 -5.59
CA ARG A 130 -11.08 6.40 -4.13
C ARG A 130 -11.99 7.35 -3.35
N ASN A 131 -12.91 8.06 -4.04
CA ASN A 131 -13.75 9.11 -3.47
C ASN A 131 -12.95 10.22 -2.75
N LEU A 132 -11.80 10.59 -3.33
CA LEU A 132 -10.92 11.65 -2.86
C LEU A 132 -10.90 12.82 -3.84
N THR A 133 -10.38 13.97 -3.40
CA THR A 133 -10.14 15.15 -4.24
C THR A 133 -8.74 15.69 -3.97
N ALA A 134 -8.09 16.29 -4.98
CA ALA A 134 -6.74 16.84 -4.85
C ALA A 134 -6.68 17.89 -3.73
N GLN A 135 -7.59 18.87 -3.77
CA GLN A 135 -7.76 19.87 -2.71
C GLN A 135 -7.97 19.25 -1.31
N GLY A 136 -8.75 18.17 -1.21
CA GLY A 136 -9.03 17.50 0.06
C GLY A 136 -7.78 16.86 0.66
N VAL A 137 -7.01 16.16 -0.18
CA VAL A 137 -5.73 15.54 0.18
C VAL A 137 -4.71 16.62 0.55
N TYR A 138 -4.53 17.64 -0.30
CA TYR A 138 -3.56 18.72 -0.10
C TYR A 138 -3.84 19.53 1.17
N ALA A 139 -5.10 19.91 1.42
CA ALA A 139 -5.46 20.63 2.63
C ALA A 139 -5.18 19.79 3.90
N ALA A 140 -5.32 18.48 3.83
CA ALA A 140 -5.08 17.57 4.94
C ALA A 140 -3.58 17.28 5.14
N PHE A 141 -2.77 17.30 4.08
CA PHE A 141 -1.30 17.14 4.12
C PHE A 141 -0.61 18.17 5.02
N SER A 142 -1.17 19.38 5.12
CA SER A 142 -0.68 20.44 6.03
C SER A 142 -0.81 20.12 7.54
N ARG A 143 -1.37 18.96 7.88
CA ARG A 143 -1.55 18.47 9.26
C ARG A 143 -0.52 17.40 9.60
N GLU A 144 -0.43 17.08 10.89
CA GLU A 144 0.48 16.03 11.36
C GLU A 144 0.09 14.66 10.78
N MET A 145 1.02 14.05 10.02
CA MET A 145 0.84 12.70 9.47
C MET A 145 0.88 11.69 10.61
N THR A 146 -0.14 10.85 10.72
CA THR A 146 -0.20 9.85 11.77
C THR A 146 0.32 8.50 11.28
N ARG A 147 1.54 8.13 11.66
CA ARG A 147 1.90 6.70 11.71
C ARG A 147 1.10 6.07 12.84
N ARG A 148 0.30 5.05 12.55
CA ARG A 148 -0.48 4.36 13.59
C ARG A 148 0.49 3.67 14.54
N PRO A 149 0.28 3.76 15.87
CA PRO A 149 1.02 2.93 16.80
C PRO A 149 0.72 1.46 16.51
N GLU A 150 1.64 0.58 16.93
CA GLU A 150 1.40 -0.85 16.91
C GLU A 150 0.11 -1.17 17.70
N PRO A 151 -0.84 -1.93 17.12
CA PRO A 151 -2.09 -2.22 17.79
C PRO A 151 -1.91 -3.29 18.87
N GLU A 152 -2.81 -3.29 19.84
CA GLU A 152 -2.85 -4.36 20.84
C GLU A 152 -3.02 -5.73 20.17
N GLY A 153 -2.30 -6.74 20.68
CA GLY A 153 -2.35 -8.10 20.15
C GLY A 153 -1.47 -8.34 18.91
N TYR A 154 -0.80 -7.32 18.38
CA TYR A 154 0.07 -7.47 17.20
C TYR A 154 1.22 -8.46 17.43
N ALA A 155 1.94 -8.35 18.56
CA ALA A 155 3.00 -9.31 18.90
C ALA A 155 2.49 -10.77 18.98
N GLU A 156 1.27 -10.98 19.50
CA GLU A 156 0.64 -12.30 19.55
C GLU A 156 0.25 -12.80 18.16
N HIS A 157 -0.21 -11.91 17.27
CA HIS A 157 -0.44 -12.24 15.86
C HIS A 157 0.86 -12.70 15.18
N LEU A 158 1.96 -11.97 15.36
CA LEU A 158 3.26 -12.35 14.81
C LEU A 158 3.72 -13.72 15.33
N ARG A 159 3.59 -13.96 16.65
CA ARG A 159 3.92 -15.26 17.26
C ARG A 159 3.13 -16.40 16.63
N ARG A 160 1.82 -16.24 16.46
CA ARG A 160 0.96 -17.26 15.82
C ARG A 160 1.34 -17.50 14.36
N ALA A 161 1.65 -16.42 13.63
CA ALA A 161 2.10 -16.53 12.25
C ALA A 161 3.42 -17.30 12.13
N THR A 162 4.37 -17.09 13.06
CA THR A 162 5.59 -17.89 13.16
C THR A 162 5.27 -19.35 13.46
N GLU A 163 4.46 -19.64 14.49
CA GLU A 163 4.13 -21.01 14.90
C GLU A 163 3.42 -21.81 13.80
N ALA A 164 2.62 -21.13 12.98
CA ALA A 164 2.00 -21.69 11.78
C ALA A 164 2.96 -21.82 10.59
N GLY A 165 4.21 -21.37 10.73
CA GLY A 165 5.23 -21.37 9.69
C GLY A 165 4.91 -20.43 8.54
N LEU A 166 4.14 -19.37 8.74
CA LEU A 166 3.77 -18.39 7.70
C LEU A 166 4.85 -17.31 7.51
N ARG A 167 5.56 -16.97 8.58
CA ARG A 167 6.70 -16.03 8.58
C ARG A 167 7.98 -16.65 9.18
N GLU A 168 9.12 -16.00 8.98
CA GLU A 168 10.36 -16.32 9.69
C GLU A 168 10.35 -15.69 11.10
N ASP A 169 11.06 -16.35 12.02
CA ASP A 169 11.44 -15.75 13.29
C ASP A 169 12.43 -14.61 13.01
N GLY A 170 11.99 -13.39 13.33
CA GLY A 170 12.78 -12.15 13.19
C GLY A 170 13.52 -11.80 14.47
#